data_AF-A0A9N8VER8-F1
#
_entry.id   AF-A0A9N8VER8-F1
#
_cell.length_a   1.000
_cell.length_b   1.000
_cell.length_c   1.000
_cell.angle_alpha   90.00
_cell.angle_beta   90.00
_cell.angle_gamma   90.00
#
_symmetry.space_group_name_H-M   'P 1'
#
loop_
_entity.id
_entity.type
_entity.pdbx_description
1 polymer ?
#
loop_
_entity_poly.entity_id
_entity_poly.type
_entity_poly.pdbx_seq_one_letter_code
_entity_poly.pdbx_strand_id
1 'polypeptide(L)'
;MGQNPLFYWQREMMMLTANTQEDINDWVIGSDKDFGGTSEVKFELTPEGYGKFHGNITTPTSSPSTNINNIHKSQRPKFGYAGIRTKKSKFTLLGTPAWDTTLFRYLTMRLRGDRRKYYVNLQTDTPILTDLWQHRLFLRRPGEWEIVMIPFEDFILTNHGVIQTPQILMMRERINTIGFSVLDRKTGPFSLEIDYIKAMNTEFSEGDYDRLRRPSDEYNFKEL
;
A
#
# COMPACT_ATOMS: atom_id res chain seq x y z
N MET A 1 29.98 20.09 -30.03
CA MET A 1 30.20 20.67 -28.68
C MET A 1 28.84 21.03 -28.11
N GLY A 2 28.59 20.66 -26.85
CA GLY A 2 27.35 20.98 -26.13
C GLY A 2 26.41 19.79 -25.97
N GLN A 3 26.81 18.76 -25.21
CA GLN A 3 25.83 17.89 -24.57
C GLN A 3 24.94 18.80 -23.71
N ASN A 4 23.63 18.78 -23.96
CA ASN A 4 22.67 19.51 -23.13
C ASN A 4 22.47 18.67 -21.85
N PRO A 5 23.02 19.05 -20.69
CA PRO A 5 22.92 18.26 -19.48
C PRO A 5 21.64 18.67 -18.77
N LEU A 6 20.49 18.48 -19.43
CA LEU A 6 19.22 18.51 -18.72
C LEU A 6 19.24 17.28 -17.82
N PHE A 7 19.45 17.50 -16.52
CA PHE A 7 19.33 16.51 -15.48
C PHE A 7 18.07 15.67 -15.72
N TYR A 8 18.24 14.45 -16.20
CA TYR A 8 17.14 13.48 -16.24
C TYR A 8 16.85 13.09 -14.80
N TRP A 9 15.95 13.83 -14.15
CA TRP A 9 15.39 13.42 -12.86
C TRP A 9 14.86 12.00 -12.99
N GLN A 10 15.26 11.12 -12.06
CA GLN A 10 14.77 9.75 -12.02
C GLN A 10 13.25 9.78 -11.86
N ARG A 11 12.53 9.26 -12.86
CA ARG A 11 11.06 9.24 -12.86
C ARG A 11 10.48 8.19 -11.93
N GLU A 12 11.31 7.33 -11.37
CA GLU A 12 10.93 6.30 -10.43
C GLU A 12 11.97 6.14 -9.34
N MET A 13 11.50 5.80 -8.14
CA MET A 13 12.30 5.41 -6.99
C MET A 13 11.79 4.07 -6.51
N MET A 14 12.63 3.03 -6.63
CA MET A 14 12.33 1.74 -6.03
C MET A 14 12.24 1.90 -4.51
N MET A 15 11.13 1.48 -3.92
CA MET A 15 10.94 1.55 -2.47
C MET A 15 11.16 0.19 -1.83
N LEU A 16 10.57 -0.86 -2.42
CA LEU A 16 10.60 -2.22 -1.89
C LEU A 16 10.56 -3.25 -3.02
N THR A 17 11.28 -4.34 -2.82
CA THR A 17 11.10 -5.61 -3.55
C THR A 17 10.59 -6.66 -2.58
N ALA A 18 10.04 -7.75 -3.10
CA ALA A 18 9.62 -8.90 -2.31
C ALA A 18 10.11 -10.21 -2.95
N ASN A 19 11.36 -10.21 -3.40
CA ASN A 19 11.87 -11.22 -4.34
C ASN A 19 12.94 -12.12 -3.71
N THR A 20 13.32 -11.84 -2.46
CA THR A 20 14.28 -12.63 -1.69
C THR A 20 13.71 -12.96 -0.31
N GLN A 21 14.26 -13.98 0.35
CA GLN A 21 13.85 -14.31 1.72
C GLN A 21 14.19 -13.20 2.71
N GLU A 22 15.26 -12.43 2.45
CA GLU A 22 15.61 -11.25 3.24
C GLU A 22 14.51 -10.19 3.14
N ASP A 23 14.02 -9.91 1.92
CA ASP A 23 12.91 -9.00 1.70
C ASP A 23 11.68 -9.42 2.51
N ILE A 24 11.32 -10.72 2.49
CA ILE A 24 10.17 -11.26 3.23
C ILE A 24 10.36 -11.10 4.75
N ASN A 25 11.57 -11.32 5.24
CA ASN A 25 11.88 -11.23 6.66
C ASN A 25 11.69 -9.81 7.20
N ASP A 26 11.71 -8.77 6.36
CA ASP A 26 11.52 -7.38 6.75
C ASP A 26 10.07 -6.91 6.81
N TRP A 27 9.15 -7.86 6.88
CA TRP A 27 7.73 -7.60 7.13
C TRP A 27 7.31 -8.08 8.51
N VAL A 28 6.33 -7.36 9.06
CA VAL A 28 5.58 -7.71 10.26
C VAL A 28 4.19 -8.16 9.81
N ILE A 29 3.75 -9.28 10.35
CA ILE A 29 2.44 -9.87 10.06
C ILE A 29 1.52 -9.64 11.26
N GLY A 30 0.25 -9.33 11.01
CA GLY A 30 -0.76 -9.17 12.05
C GLY A 30 -2.12 -9.67 11.59
N SER A 31 -2.95 -10.09 12.54
CA SER A 31 -4.33 -10.53 12.25
C SER A 31 -5.23 -10.27 13.44
N ASP A 32 -6.51 -10.56 13.27
CA ASP A 32 -7.48 -10.47 14.35
C ASP A 32 -7.21 -11.40 15.54
N LYS A 33 -6.29 -12.37 15.42
CA LYS A 33 -5.80 -13.22 16.53
C LYS A 33 -5.27 -12.38 17.70
N ASP A 34 -4.69 -11.21 17.41
CA ASP A 34 -4.21 -10.25 18.42
C ASP A 34 -5.35 -9.74 19.34
N PHE A 35 -6.60 -9.90 18.91
CA PHE A 35 -7.81 -9.52 19.64
C PHE A 35 -8.72 -10.72 19.96
N GLY A 36 -8.22 -11.96 19.86
CA GLY A 36 -8.97 -13.19 20.13
C GLY A 36 -9.72 -13.76 18.92
N GLY A 37 -9.40 -13.29 17.71
CA GLY A 37 -9.92 -13.84 16.45
C GLY A 37 -9.20 -15.13 16.05
N THR A 38 -9.60 -15.68 14.91
CA THR A 38 -9.07 -16.96 14.41
C THR A 38 -8.65 -16.88 12.94
N SER A 39 -8.49 -15.67 12.39
CA SER A 39 -7.99 -15.51 11.02
C SER A 39 -6.52 -15.95 10.95
N GLU A 40 -6.18 -16.61 9.86
CA GLU A 40 -4.81 -17.06 9.57
C GLU A 40 -4.18 -16.18 8.52
N VAL A 41 -2.88 -15.93 8.69
CA VAL A 41 -2.11 -15.05 7.82
C VAL A 41 -0.67 -15.54 7.73
N LYS A 42 -0.11 -15.47 6.52
CA LYS A 42 1.27 -15.79 6.19
C LYS A 42 1.81 -14.78 5.18
N PHE A 43 3.12 -14.57 5.22
CA PHE A 43 3.87 -13.87 4.20
C PHE A 43 5.12 -14.68 3.90
N GLU A 44 5.24 -15.21 2.68
CA GLU A 44 6.28 -16.15 2.30
C GLU A 44 6.75 -15.93 0.86
N LEU A 45 7.98 -16.33 0.55
CA LEU A 45 8.52 -16.28 -0.80
C LEU A 45 7.96 -17.45 -1.63
N THR A 46 7.42 -17.19 -2.81
CA THR A 46 6.99 -18.25 -3.73
C THR A 46 8.19 -18.87 -4.44
N PRO A 47 8.05 -20.09 -5.01
CA PRO A 47 9.10 -20.70 -5.84
C PRO A 47 9.51 -19.84 -7.05
N GLU A 48 8.62 -18.98 -7.53
CA GLU A 48 8.87 -18.05 -8.64
C GLU A 48 9.61 -16.78 -8.19
N GLY A 49 9.87 -16.60 -6.89
CA GLY A 49 10.61 -15.47 -6.36
C GLY A 49 9.76 -14.22 -6.12
N TYR A 50 8.52 -14.37 -5.64
CA TYR A 50 7.63 -13.26 -5.30
C TYR A 50 7.12 -13.38 -3.86
N GLY A 51 6.78 -12.26 -3.23
CA GLY A 51 6.25 -12.25 -1.87
C GLY A 51 4.75 -12.52 -1.89
N LYS A 52 4.30 -13.54 -1.17
CA LYS A 52 2.89 -13.95 -1.13
C LYS A 52 2.26 -13.70 0.23
N PHE A 53 1.37 -12.72 0.27
CA PHE A 53 0.47 -12.42 1.39
C PHE A 53 -0.80 -13.25 1.26
N HIS A 54 -0.97 -14.27 2.10
CA HIS A 54 -2.11 -15.17 2.00
C HIS A 54 -2.56 -15.72 3.35
N GLY A 55 -3.73 -16.34 3.35
CA GLY A 55 -4.29 -16.94 4.54
C GLY A 55 -5.79 -17.17 4.42
N ASN A 56 -6.46 -17.27 5.56
CA ASN A 56 -7.89 -17.54 5.64
C ASN A 56 -8.53 -16.62 6.67
N ILE A 57 -9.47 -15.78 6.24
CA ILE A 57 -10.23 -14.92 7.12
C ILE A 57 -11.34 -15.73 7.79
N THR A 58 -11.48 -15.57 9.11
CA THR A 58 -12.59 -16.15 9.87
C THR A 58 -13.38 -15.04 10.53
N THR A 59 -14.71 -15.12 10.46
CA THR A 59 -15.60 -14.16 11.13
C THR A 59 -16.35 -14.81 12.29
N PRO A 60 -16.81 -14.03 13.29
CA PRO A 60 -17.49 -14.54 14.50
C PRO A 60 -18.71 -15.39 14.20
N THR A 61 -19.48 -15.01 13.17
CA THR A 61 -20.68 -15.75 12.76
C THR A 61 -20.33 -17.13 12.21
N SER A 62 -19.08 -17.33 11.75
CA SER A 62 -18.57 -18.61 11.26
C SER A 62 -17.71 -19.38 12.27
N SER A 63 -17.46 -18.83 13.47
CA SER A 63 -16.64 -19.49 14.48
C SER A 63 -17.53 -20.22 15.51
N PRO A 64 -17.39 -21.55 15.68
CA PRO A 64 -18.20 -22.32 16.63
C PRO A 64 -18.02 -21.91 18.10
N SER A 65 -16.93 -21.22 18.43
CA SER A 65 -16.55 -20.87 19.81
C SER A 65 -16.93 -19.45 20.23
N THR A 66 -17.53 -18.63 19.36
CA THR A 66 -17.80 -17.22 19.67
C THR A 66 -19.20 -17.04 20.25
N ASN A 67 -19.29 -16.74 21.55
CA ASN A 67 -20.55 -16.42 22.21
C ASN A 67 -20.96 -14.96 21.92
N ILE A 68 -21.62 -14.76 20.78
CA ILE A 68 -21.98 -13.43 20.20
C ILE A 68 -22.90 -12.61 21.12
N ASN A 69 -23.58 -13.26 22.08
CA ASN A 69 -24.59 -12.65 22.94
C ASN A 69 -24.01 -11.78 24.08
N ASN A 70 -22.71 -11.88 24.38
CA ASN A 70 -22.05 -11.10 25.43
C ASN A 70 -21.25 -9.90 24.91
N ILE A 71 -21.34 -9.59 23.61
CA ILE A 71 -20.53 -8.54 22.99
C ILE A 71 -21.40 -7.28 22.81
N HIS A 72 -21.12 -6.24 23.60
CA HIS A 72 -21.71 -4.92 23.41
C HIS A 72 -21.56 -4.47 21.94
N LYS A 73 -22.57 -3.81 21.36
CA LYS A 73 -22.56 -3.37 19.94
C LYS A 73 -21.32 -2.55 19.55
N SER A 74 -20.76 -1.78 20.49
CA SER A 74 -19.53 -0.98 20.36
C SER A 74 -18.23 -1.79 20.51
N GLN A 75 -18.31 -3.02 21.00
CA GLN A 75 -17.22 -3.99 21.14
C GLN A 75 -17.33 -5.17 20.17
N ARG A 76 -18.27 -5.11 19.20
CA ARG A 76 -18.32 -6.06 18.07
C ARG A 76 -16.91 -6.15 17.50
N PRO A 77 -16.28 -7.33 17.51
CA PRO A 77 -14.85 -7.24 17.69
C PRO A 77 -14.21 -6.97 16.34
N LYS A 78 -12.97 -6.49 16.40
CA LYS A 78 -12.07 -6.20 15.28
C LYS A 78 -11.66 -7.51 14.58
N PHE A 79 -12.64 -8.35 14.25
CA PHE A 79 -12.52 -9.68 13.69
C PHE A 79 -12.71 -9.63 12.17
N GLY A 80 -12.12 -10.60 11.49
CA GLY A 80 -12.09 -10.70 10.04
C GLY A 80 -11.04 -9.80 9.40
N TYR A 81 -9.86 -9.69 10.01
CA TYR A 81 -8.73 -8.88 9.52
C TYR A 81 -7.45 -9.69 9.44
N ALA A 82 -6.68 -9.45 8.38
CA ALA A 82 -5.27 -9.81 8.28
C ALA A 82 -4.51 -8.68 7.59
N GLY A 83 -3.24 -8.51 7.93
CA GLY A 83 -2.38 -7.54 7.27
C GLY A 83 -0.90 -7.82 7.45
N ILE A 84 -0.14 -7.19 6.58
CA ILE A 84 1.32 -7.17 6.60
C ILE A 84 1.79 -5.72 6.48
N ARG A 85 2.93 -5.39 7.06
CA ARG A 85 3.61 -4.11 6.85
C ARG A 85 5.11 -4.27 6.93
N THR A 86 5.86 -3.43 6.24
CA THR A 86 7.31 -3.40 6.43
C THR A 86 7.68 -2.98 7.85
N LYS A 87 8.83 -3.46 8.33
CA LYS A 87 9.44 -2.96 9.57
C LYS A 87 9.84 -1.50 9.38
N LYS A 88 9.63 -0.69 10.41
CA LYS A 88 10.22 0.65 10.46
C LYS A 88 11.74 0.51 10.53
N SER A 89 12.46 1.26 9.71
CA SER A 89 13.93 1.29 9.76
C SER A 89 14.42 1.64 11.16
N LYS A 90 15.53 1.05 11.57
CA LYS A 90 16.15 1.36 12.87
C LYS A 90 16.74 2.76 12.84
N PHE A 91 16.74 3.42 13.99
CA PHE A 91 17.43 4.71 14.16
C PHE A 91 18.93 4.55 13.87
N THR A 92 19.47 5.47 13.09
CA THR A 92 20.91 5.58 12.80
C THR A 92 21.43 6.92 13.33
N LEU A 93 22.74 7.13 13.33
CA LEU A 93 23.33 8.44 13.70
C LEU A 93 22.86 9.60 12.80
N LEU A 94 22.33 9.30 11.60
CA LEU A 94 21.77 10.27 10.66
C LEU A 94 20.24 10.36 10.74
N GLY A 95 19.63 9.79 11.79
CA GLY A 95 18.18 9.72 11.97
C GLY A 95 17.58 8.37 11.55
N THR A 96 16.25 8.30 11.53
CA THR A 96 15.54 7.11 11.07
C THR A 96 15.33 7.20 9.56
N PRO A 97 15.85 6.26 8.76
CA PRO A 97 15.60 6.21 7.33
C PRO A 97 14.10 6.19 7.03
N ALA A 98 13.71 6.93 6.00
CA ALA A 98 12.35 6.98 5.49
C ALA A 98 12.42 7.32 3.99
N TRP A 99 11.37 7.02 3.23
CA TRP A 99 11.30 7.40 1.83
C TRP A 99 10.74 8.81 1.68
N ASP A 100 11.48 9.65 0.94
CA ASP A 100 11.00 10.94 0.46
C ASP A 100 10.37 10.75 -0.92
N THR A 101 9.05 10.85 -0.96
CA THR A 101 8.27 10.67 -2.20
C THR A 101 7.76 11.98 -2.78
N THR A 102 8.11 13.14 -2.22
CA THR A 102 7.56 14.45 -2.60
C THR A 102 7.63 14.77 -4.09
N LEU A 103 8.67 14.27 -4.78
CA LEU A 103 8.90 14.50 -6.21
C LEU A 103 8.13 13.54 -7.13
N PHE A 104 7.39 12.57 -6.59
CA PHE A 104 6.63 11.59 -7.36
C PHE A 104 5.13 11.84 -7.22
N ARG A 105 4.30 11.30 -8.12
CA ARG A 105 2.84 11.41 -7.99
C ARG A 105 2.18 10.13 -7.48
N TYR A 106 2.73 8.99 -7.88
CA TYR A 106 2.07 7.70 -7.71
C TYR A 106 2.88 6.77 -6.83
N LEU A 107 2.20 6.09 -5.90
CA LEU A 107 2.64 4.81 -5.39
C LEU A 107 2.26 3.74 -6.42
N THR A 108 3.27 3.05 -6.95
CA THR A 108 3.10 2.05 -8.00
C THR A 108 3.56 0.68 -7.53
N MET A 109 2.72 -0.31 -7.72
CA MET A 109 2.96 -1.68 -7.26
C MET A 109 2.67 -2.67 -8.38
N ARG A 110 3.52 -3.69 -8.54
CA ARG A 110 3.23 -4.83 -9.42
C ARG A 110 2.72 -5.99 -8.57
N LEU A 111 1.48 -6.37 -8.81
CA LEU A 111 0.72 -7.27 -7.94
C LEU A 111 -0.01 -8.34 -8.77
N ARG A 112 -0.25 -9.50 -8.17
CA ARG A 112 -1.11 -10.56 -8.67
C ARG A 112 -1.94 -11.10 -7.52
N GLY A 113 -3.26 -11.02 -7.59
CA GLY A 113 -4.09 -11.44 -6.47
C GLY A 113 -5.43 -12.00 -6.89
N ASP A 114 -6.26 -12.26 -5.90
CA ASP A 114 -7.60 -12.80 -6.07
C ASP A 114 -8.69 -11.70 -6.19
N ARG A 115 -9.94 -12.06 -5.89
CA ARG A 115 -11.11 -11.15 -5.94
C ARG A 115 -11.40 -10.45 -4.61
N ARG A 116 -10.50 -10.53 -3.63
CA ARG A 116 -10.66 -9.89 -2.32
C ARG A 116 -10.47 -8.39 -2.43
N LYS A 117 -11.04 -7.69 -1.44
CA LYS A 117 -10.86 -6.24 -1.32
C LYS A 117 -9.70 -5.98 -0.37
N TYR A 118 -8.56 -5.62 -0.95
CA TYR A 118 -7.38 -5.26 -0.21
C TYR A 118 -7.33 -3.75 0.04
N TYR A 119 -6.46 -3.36 0.97
CA TYR A 119 -6.10 -1.98 1.24
C TYR A 119 -4.58 -1.86 1.22
N VAL A 120 -4.10 -0.76 0.65
CA VAL A 120 -2.72 -0.31 0.79
C VAL A 120 -2.66 0.67 1.95
N ASN A 121 -1.69 0.49 2.82
CA ASN A 121 -1.53 1.26 4.05
C ASN A 121 -0.15 1.91 4.08
N LEU A 122 -0.08 3.21 4.37
CA LEU A 122 1.16 3.94 4.55
C LEU A 122 1.21 4.54 5.95
N GLN A 123 2.32 4.35 6.65
CA GLN A 123 2.62 5.13 7.86
C GLN A 123 3.68 6.17 7.54
N THR A 124 3.36 7.42 7.84
CA THR A 124 4.31 8.53 7.82
C THR A 124 4.63 8.96 9.23
N ASP A 125 5.56 9.89 9.41
CA ASP A 125 5.69 10.55 10.72
C ASP A 125 4.45 11.42 10.97
N THR A 126 3.78 11.17 12.10
CA THR A 126 2.64 11.93 12.60
C THR A 126 2.72 11.95 14.14
N PRO A 127 2.05 12.90 14.83
CA PRO A 127 1.99 12.89 16.29
C PRO A 127 1.28 11.66 16.88
N ILE A 128 0.38 11.03 16.11
CA ILE A 128 -0.43 9.90 16.57
C ILE A 128 0.07 8.61 15.89
N LEU A 129 0.75 7.76 16.66
CA LEU A 129 1.38 6.53 16.16
C LEU A 129 0.44 5.52 15.49
N THR A 130 -0.87 5.62 15.77
CA THR A 130 -1.90 4.76 15.20
C THR A 130 -2.52 5.32 13.92
N ASP A 131 -2.06 6.48 13.46
CA ASP A 131 -2.46 7.05 12.17
C ASP A 131 -1.97 6.18 11.03
N LEU A 132 -2.85 6.03 10.05
CA LEU A 132 -2.62 5.22 8.88
C LEU A 132 -3.30 5.87 7.69
N TRP A 133 -2.52 6.12 6.66
CA TRP A 133 -3.04 6.54 5.37
C TRP A 133 -3.46 5.31 4.60
N GLN A 134 -4.71 5.25 4.18
CA GLN A 134 -5.28 4.06 3.56
C GLN A 134 -5.88 4.38 2.20
N HIS A 135 -5.64 3.48 1.24
CA HIS A 135 -6.33 3.46 -0.05
C HIS A 135 -6.84 2.06 -0.36
N ARG A 136 -8.00 1.96 -0.99
CA ARG A 136 -8.53 0.66 -1.45
C ARG A 136 -7.72 0.14 -2.64
N LEU A 137 -7.27 -1.09 -2.55
CA LEU A 137 -6.59 -1.76 -3.65
C LEU A 137 -7.61 -2.59 -4.44
N PHE A 138 -7.80 -2.22 -5.70
CA PHE A 138 -8.66 -2.94 -6.63
C PHE A 138 -7.82 -3.59 -7.72
N LEU A 139 -7.87 -4.92 -7.79
CA LEU A 139 -7.28 -5.70 -8.87
C LEU A 139 -8.31 -5.88 -9.98
N ARG A 140 -7.97 -5.48 -11.21
CA ARG A 140 -8.86 -5.56 -12.37
C ARG A 140 -8.77 -6.93 -13.04
N ARG A 141 -7.63 -7.61 -12.90
CA ARG A 141 -7.36 -8.90 -13.54
C ARG A 141 -6.92 -9.93 -12.50
N PRO A 142 -7.85 -10.45 -11.67
CA PRO A 142 -7.54 -11.47 -10.68
C PRO A 142 -6.85 -12.69 -11.31
N GLY A 143 -5.76 -13.14 -10.72
CA GLY A 143 -4.92 -14.24 -11.21
C GLY A 143 -3.83 -13.83 -12.20
N GLU A 144 -3.83 -12.58 -12.70
CA GLU A 144 -2.80 -12.03 -13.57
C GLU A 144 -1.94 -10.99 -12.86
N TRP A 145 -0.72 -10.80 -13.35
CA TRP A 145 0.12 -9.68 -12.94
C TRP A 145 -0.41 -8.37 -13.54
N GLU A 146 -0.60 -7.38 -12.69
CA GLU A 146 -0.93 -6.03 -13.11
C GLU A 146 -0.16 -4.97 -12.32
N ILE A 147 0.00 -3.81 -12.94
CA ILE A 147 0.62 -2.64 -12.32
C ILE A 147 -0.52 -1.74 -11.86
N VAL A 148 -0.58 -1.49 -10.56
CA VAL A 148 -1.53 -0.58 -9.93
C VAL A 148 -0.80 0.70 -9.55
N MET A 149 -1.33 1.84 -9.99
CA MET A 149 -0.82 3.17 -9.68
C MET A 149 -1.87 3.92 -8.87
N ILE A 150 -1.50 4.38 -7.67
CA ILE A 150 -2.39 5.11 -6.78
C ILE A 150 -1.74 6.49 -6.53
N PRO A 151 -2.40 7.60 -6.88
CA PRO A 151 -1.95 8.93 -6.48
C PRO A 151 -1.78 9.01 -4.96
N PHE A 152 -0.70 9.60 -4.48
CA PHE A 152 -0.51 9.76 -3.02
C PHE A 152 -1.61 10.64 -2.40
N GLU A 153 -2.17 11.59 -3.17
CA GLU A 153 -3.29 12.45 -2.78
C GLU A 153 -4.61 11.69 -2.51
N ASP A 154 -4.78 10.49 -3.09
CA ASP A 154 -6.01 9.71 -2.92
C ASP A 154 -6.05 8.94 -1.59
N PHE A 155 -4.93 8.86 -0.86
CA PHE A 155 -4.88 8.17 0.43
C PHE A 155 -5.62 8.97 1.51
N ILE A 156 -6.45 8.28 2.28
CA ILE A 156 -7.26 8.88 3.35
C ILE A 156 -6.65 8.58 4.71
N LEU A 157 -6.54 9.60 5.56
CA LEU A 157 -6.10 9.44 6.94
C LEU A 157 -7.17 8.73 7.77
N THR A 158 -6.75 7.66 8.43
CA THR A 158 -7.56 6.87 9.34
C THR A 158 -6.82 6.64 10.66
N ASN A 159 -7.58 6.41 11.72
CA ASN A 159 -7.07 5.97 13.01
C ASN A 159 -7.91 4.79 13.50
N HIS A 160 -7.29 3.65 13.78
CA HIS A 160 -7.99 2.41 14.13
C HIS A 160 -9.12 2.03 13.13
N GLY A 161 -8.96 2.33 11.84
CA GLY A 161 -9.93 2.06 10.80
C GLY A 161 -11.10 3.07 10.72
N VAL A 162 -11.06 4.14 11.52
CA VAL A 162 -12.02 5.25 11.46
C VAL A 162 -11.41 6.40 10.66
N ILE A 163 -12.13 6.89 9.66
CA ILE A 163 -11.72 8.07 8.87
C ILE A 163 -11.64 9.28 9.79
N GLN A 164 -10.52 10.00 9.74
CA GLN A 164 -10.33 11.20 10.55
C GLN A 164 -10.96 12.42 9.89
N THR A 165 -11.43 13.38 10.70
CA THR A 165 -11.93 14.66 10.20
C THR A 165 -11.54 15.74 11.22
N PRO A 166 -10.84 16.82 10.80
CA PRO A 166 -10.42 17.15 9.44
C PRO A 166 -9.36 16.19 8.89
N GLN A 167 -9.27 16.09 7.56
CA GLN A 167 -8.12 15.48 6.88
C GLN A 167 -6.97 16.48 6.91
N ILE A 168 -5.75 15.97 7.10
CA ILE A 168 -4.50 16.74 6.93
C ILE A 168 -3.80 16.26 5.66
N LEU A 169 -2.65 16.84 5.32
CA LEU A 169 -1.80 16.33 4.24
C LEU A 169 -0.85 15.24 4.77
N MET A 170 -0.57 14.26 3.92
CA MET A 170 0.43 13.22 4.21
C MET A 170 1.84 13.81 4.20
N MET A 171 2.65 13.47 5.21
CA MET A 171 4.08 13.85 5.26
C MET A 171 4.91 12.95 4.34
N ARG A 172 4.89 13.27 3.05
CA ARG A 172 5.45 12.44 1.97
C ARG A 172 6.97 12.37 1.96
N GLU A 173 7.64 13.26 2.68
CA GLU A 173 9.09 13.30 2.91
C GLU A 173 9.55 12.14 3.81
N ARG A 174 8.63 11.57 4.60
CA ARG A 174 8.94 10.60 5.66
C ARG A 174 7.94 9.45 5.69
N ILE A 175 7.81 8.72 4.56
CA ILE A 175 7.10 7.44 4.56
C ILE A 175 7.99 6.40 5.25
N ASN A 176 7.47 5.81 6.33
CA ASN A 176 8.19 4.88 7.19
C ASN A 176 7.88 3.42 6.88
N THR A 177 6.61 3.11 6.61
CA THR A 177 6.16 1.74 6.35
C THR A 177 5.11 1.71 5.25
N ILE A 178 5.12 0.61 4.51
CA ILE A 178 4.11 0.26 3.51
C ILE A 178 3.53 -1.08 3.92
N GLY A 179 2.22 -1.24 3.81
CA GLY A 179 1.53 -2.46 4.18
C GLY A 179 0.33 -2.77 3.32
N PHE A 180 -0.10 -4.02 3.38
CA PHE A 180 -1.33 -4.50 2.77
C PHE A 180 -2.23 -5.10 3.82
N SER A 181 -3.53 -4.92 3.67
CA SER A 181 -4.50 -5.58 4.54
C SER A 181 -5.73 -6.03 3.80
N VAL A 182 -6.38 -7.05 4.35
CA VAL A 182 -7.73 -7.49 3.97
C VAL A 182 -8.65 -7.26 5.16
N LEU A 183 -9.71 -6.48 4.93
CA LEU A 183 -10.71 -6.11 5.95
C LEU A 183 -12.13 -6.20 5.39
N ASP A 184 -12.34 -7.08 4.41
CA ASP A 184 -13.63 -7.28 3.77
C ASP A 184 -14.64 -8.03 4.65
N ARG A 185 -14.20 -8.57 5.79
CA ARG A 185 -14.98 -9.36 6.75
C ARG A 185 -15.74 -10.51 6.07
N LYS A 186 -15.16 -11.10 5.03
CA LYS A 186 -15.71 -12.27 4.36
C LYS A 186 -14.88 -13.48 4.73
N THR A 187 -15.51 -14.49 5.33
CA THR A 187 -14.84 -15.75 5.66
C THR A 187 -14.29 -16.41 4.38
N GLY A 188 -13.10 -17.01 4.45
CA GLY A 188 -12.49 -17.79 3.37
C GLY A 188 -11.07 -17.33 3.01
N PRO A 189 -10.47 -17.97 1.99
CA PRO A 189 -9.08 -17.71 1.63
C PRO A 189 -8.88 -16.33 1.03
N PHE A 190 -7.67 -15.81 1.16
CA PHE A 190 -7.17 -14.65 0.42
C PHE A 190 -5.74 -14.91 -0.06
N SER A 191 -5.35 -14.33 -1.20
CA SER A 191 -3.99 -14.41 -1.75
C SER A 191 -3.65 -13.18 -2.59
N LEU A 192 -2.57 -12.50 -2.21
CA LEU A 192 -1.98 -11.37 -2.92
C LEU A 192 -0.47 -11.59 -3.03
N GLU A 193 0.03 -11.67 -4.25
CA GLU A 193 1.45 -11.70 -4.56
C GLU A 193 1.95 -10.33 -4.95
N ILE A 194 3.18 -10.04 -4.52
CA ILE A 194 3.85 -8.75 -4.61
C ILE A 194 5.21 -8.99 -5.24
N ASP A 195 5.52 -8.22 -6.27
CA ASP A 195 6.85 -8.18 -6.89
C ASP A 195 7.62 -6.96 -6.37
N TYR A 196 7.13 -5.76 -6.67
CA TYR A 196 7.78 -4.53 -6.23
C TYR A 196 6.78 -3.43 -5.87
N ILE A 197 7.30 -2.44 -5.13
CA ILE A 197 6.65 -1.18 -4.82
C ILE A 197 7.63 -0.05 -5.11
N LYS A 198 7.19 0.97 -5.85
CA LYS A 198 7.99 2.14 -6.21
C LYS A 198 7.16 3.42 -6.14
N ALA A 199 7.83 4.55 -5.94
CA ALA A 199 7.25 5.85 -6.22
C ALA A 199 7.58 6.22 -7.68
N MET A 200 6.64 6.79 -8.44
CA MET A 200 6.93 7.22 -9.81
C MET A 200 6.10 8.39 -10.30
N ASN A 201 6.58 8.99 -11.39
CA ASN A 201 5.85 9.87 -12.29
C ASN A 201 5.60 9.17 -13.62
N THR A 202 4.50 9.51 -14.28
CA THR A 202 4.27 9.13 -15.68
C THR A 202 5.02 10.08 -16.61
N GLU A 203 4.93 9.88 -17.92
CA GLU A 203 5.41 10.88 -18.87
C GLU A 203 4.63 12.19 -18.85
N PHE A 204 3.42 12.17 -18.29
CA PHE A 204 2.50 13.29 -18.20
C PHE A 204 2.45 13.92 -16.80
N SER A 205 3.23 13.44 -15.82
CA SER A 205 3.23 13.99 -14.47
C SER A 205 4.63 14.41 -14.00
N GLU A 206 4.68 15.42 -13.12
CA GLU A 206 5.88 15.88 -12.44
C GLU A 206 5.54 16.27 -11.00
N GLY A 207 5.80 15.35 -10.06
CA GLY A 207 5.22 15.46 -8.73
C GLY A 207 3.69 15.52 -8.84
N ASP A 208 3.07 16.39 -8.06
CA ASP A 208 1.62 16.52 -8.05
C ASP A 208 1.05 17.35 -9.22
N TYR A 209 1.89 17.75 -10.19
CA TYR A 209 1.48 18.54 -11.36
C TYR A 209 1.39 17.71 -12.65
N ASP A 210 0.49 18.10 -13.53
CA ASP A 210 0.46 17.63 -14.91
C ASP A 210 1.51 18.36 -15.75
N ARG A 211 2.24 17.63 -16.59
CA ARG A 211 3.10 18.24 -17.61
C ARG A 211 2.21 18.77 -18.72
N LEU A 212 2.23 20.09 -18.93
CA LEU A 212 1.59 20.71 -20.08
C LEU A 212 2.11 20.04 -21.37
N ARG A 213 1.19 19.60 -22.22
CA ARG A 213 1.51 19.07 -23.55
C ARG A 213 2.32 20.14 -24.29
N ARG A 214 3.46 19.78 -24.90
CA ARG A 214 4.22 20.74 -25.70
C ARG A 214 3.33 21.20 -26.87
N PRO A 215 3.16 22.51 -27.11
CA PRO A 215 2.36 23.05 -28.22
C PRO A 215 2.85 22.65 -29.63
N SER A 216 3.98 21.96 -29.76
CA SER A 216 4.56 21.56 -31.04
C SER A 216 3.75 20.49 -31.80
N ASP A 217 2.75 19.88 -31.16
CA ASP A 217 1.83 18.94 -31.82
C ASP A 217 0.56 19.62 -32.37
N GLU A 218 0.47 20.97 -32.32
CA GLU A 218 -0.76 21.72 -32.63
C GLU A 218 -0.59 22.85 -33.67
N TYR A 219 0.42 22.79 -34.55
CA TYR A 219 0.50 23.67 -35.71
C TYR A 219 0.55 22.88 -37.02
N ASN A 220 -0.62 22.46 -37.48
CA ASN A 220 -0.89 22.27 -38.90
C ASN A 220 -1.98 23.27 -39.33
N PHE A 221 -1.66 24.56 -39.22
CA PHE A 221 -2.37 25.60 -39.96
C PHE A 221 -1.73 25.67 -41.36
N LYS A 222 -2.09 24.71 -42.21
CA LYS A 222 -2.05 24.89 -43.66
C LYS A 222 -3.46 24.63 -44.16
N GLU A 223 -3.95 25.59 -44.94
CA GLU A 223 -5.30 25.74 -45.50
C GLU A 223 -6.32 26.38 -44.57
N LEU A 224 -6.22 27.71 -44.43
CA LEU A 224 -7.30 28.66 -44.72
C LEU A 224 -6.69 29.99 -45.18
#